data_AF-A0A1C6IRW0-F1
#
_entry.id   AF-A0A1C6IRW0-F1
#
_cell.length_a   1.000
_cell.length_b   1.000
_cell.length_c   1.000
_cell.angle_alpha   90.00
_cell.angle_beta   90.00
_cell.angle_gamma   90.00
#
_symmetry.space_group_name_H-M   'P 1'
#
loop_
_entity.id
_entity.type
_entity.pdbx_description
1 polymer ?
#
loop_
_entity_poly.entity_id
_entity_poly.type
_entity_poly.pdbx_seq_one_letter_code
_entity_poly.pdbx_strand_id
1 'polypeptide(L)'
;MIRGIIILMMLFNFAEVPYNLEYEDNVETTLNINKYSSPREVIKIDEILEDKTGALSEQERESLIGLKDKLKNYQVLTQEDVDFIRECDLKIIRVKLGDTKFEEYSKLITKRATKEDFNQDERIRLFQLEKEIKGIN
;
A
#
# COMPACT_ATOMS: atom_id res chain seq x y z
N MET A 1 0.97 -53.76 20.68
CA MET A 1 1.67 -52.47 20.91
C MET A 1 2.83 -52.37 19.92
N ILE A 2 3.26 -51.16 19.57
CA ILE A 2 4.23 -50.82 18.50
C ILE A 2 3.56 -50.59 17.13
N ARG A 3 2.61 -49.64 17.10
CA ARG A 3 2.30 -48.82 15.91
C ARG A 3 2.58 -47.33 16.19
N GLY A 4 3.61 -47.07 16.99
CA GLY A 4 3.93 -45.73 17.50
C GLY A 4 5.40 -45.34 17.42
N ILE A 5 6.21 -45.97 16.54
CA ILE A 5 7.66 -45.70 16.43
C ILE A 5 8.10 -45.23 15.03
N ILE A 6 7.22 -45.23 14.02
CA ILE A 6 7.61 -44.77 12.67
C ILE A 6 7.44 -43.24 12.48
N ILE A 7 6.64 -42.58 13.34
CA ILE A 7 6.42 -41.11 13.21
C ILE A 7 7.59 -40.29 13.79
N LEU A 8 8.48 -40.88 14.60
CA LEU A 8 9.58 -40.13 15.22
C LEU A 8 10.87 -40.07 14.36
N MET A 9 11.03 -40.94 13.36
CA MET A 9 12.24 -40.96 12.50
C MET A 9 12.19 -40.00 11.30
N MET A 10 11.04 -39.38 10.99
CA MET A 10 10.98 -38.30 9.99
C MET A 10 11.21 -36.90 10.60
N LEU A 11 11.27 -36.77 11.92
CA LEU A 11 11.52 -35.50 12.62
C LEU A 11 13.01 -35.22 12.89
N PHE A 12 13.92 -36.15 12.57
CA PHE A 12 15.34 -36.04 12.92
C PHE A 12 16.31 -35.93 11.73
N ASN A 13 15.83 -35.64 10.52
CA ASN A 13 16.68 -35.34 9.35
C ASN A 13 16.50 -33.91 8.82
N PHE A 14 16.15 -32.96 9.70
CA PHE A 14 16.16 -31.52 9.41
C PHE A 14 17.09 -30.76 10.35
N ALA A 15 18.14 -31.43 10.81
CA ALA A 15 19.26 -30.79 11.49
C ALA A 15 20.49 -30.95 10.60
N GLU A 16 21.21 -29.84 10.39
CA GLU A 16 22.46 -29.72 9.62
C GLU A 16 22.32 -29.53 8.11
N VAL A 17 21.49 -28.54 7.71
CA VAL A 17 21.90 -27.67 6.61
C VAL A 17 22.60 -26.47 7.24
N PRO A 18 23.87 -26.18 6.92
CA PRO A 18 24.52 -24.97 7.43
C PRO A 18 23.71 -23.75 6.96
N TYR A 19 23.23 -22.97 7.93
CA TYR A 19 22.53 -21.71 7.71
C TYR A 19 23.51 -20.72 7.06
N ASN A 20 23.57 -20.71 5.73
CA ASN A 20 24.30 -19.69 4.98
C ASN A 20 23.41 -18.44 4.86
N LEU A 21 23.81 -17.38 5.55
CA LEU A 21 23.19 -16.05 5.56
C LEU A 21 23.03 -15.44 4.16
N GLU A 22 23.81 -15.91 3.17
CA GLU A 22 23.78 -15.44 1.77
C GLU A 22 22.55 -15.87 0.96
N TYR A 23 21.74 -16.81 1.46
CA TYR A 23 20.56 -17.29 0.73
C TYR A 23 19.27 -16.52 1.04
N GLU A 24 19.22 -15.72 2.11
CA GLU A 24 18.07 -14.84 2.38
C GLU A 24 18.12 -13.55 1.54
N ASP A 25 19.31 -12.98 1.30
CA ASP A 25 19.45 -11.72 0.53
C ASP A 25 19.08 -11.86 -0.97
N ASN A 26 19.17 -13.07 -1.53
CA ASN A 26 18.84 -13.33 -2.93
C ASN A 26 17.40 -13.82 -3.16
N VAL A 27 16.63 -14.09 -2.10
CA VAL A 27 15.19 -14.42 -2.20
C VAL A 27 14.31 -13.20 -1.90
N GLU A 28 14.79 -12.22 -1.13
CA GLU A 28 14.11 -10.92 -0.98
C GLU A 28 14.16 -10.03 -2.23
N THR A 29 15.07 -10.32 -3.17
CA THR A 29 15.20 -9.59 -4.44
C THR A 29 14.47 -10.23 -5.62
N THR A 30 13.92 -11.43 -5.46
CA THR A 30 13.05 -12.05 -6.47
C THR A 30 11.65 -12.20 -5.89
N LEU A 31 10.71 -11.39 -6.41
CA LEU A 31 9.27 -11.47 -6.14
C LEU A 31 8.85 -11.04 -4.72
N ASN A 32 8.84 -9.72 -4.49
CA ASN A 32 7.98 -9.10 -3.48
C ASN A 32 6.50 -9.17 -3.93
N ILE A 33 5.93 -10.37 -3.96
CA ILE A 33 4.53 -10.64 -4.36
C ILE A 33 3.55 -10.02 -3.35
N ASN A 34 3.99 -9.76 -2.12
CA ASN A 34 3.18 -9.20 -1.04
C ASN A 34 3.00 -7.68 -1.12
N LYS A 35 3.76 -6.95 -1.94
CA LYS A 35 3.62 -5.49 -2.05
C LYS A 35 2.52 -5.04 -3.02
N TYR A 36 2.15 -5.90 -3.98
CA TYR A 36 1.32 -5.52 -5.13
C TYR A 36 -0.01 -6.28 -5.22
N SER A 37 -0.27 -7.21 -4.29
CA SER A 37 -1.57 -7.86 -4.06
C SER A 37 -2.01 -7.62 -2.61
N SER A 38 -1.93 -6.37 -2.15
CA SER A 38 -2.25 -6.05 -0.75
C SER A 38 -3.75 -5.73 -0.60
N PRO A 39 -4.42 -6.27 0.44
CA PRO A 39 -5.76 -5.80 0.85
C PRO A 39 -5.86 -4.28 1.02
N ARG A 40 -4.72 -3.60 1.26
CA ARG A 40 -4.64 -2.14 1.34
C ARG A 40 -4.98 -1.43 0.03
N GLU A 41 -4.55 -1.96 -1.11
CA GLU A 41 -4.84 -1.35 -2.42
C GLU A 41 -6.33 -1.47 -2.76
N VAL A 42 -6.98 -2.58 -2.37
CA VAL A 42 -8.43 -2.74 -2.53
C VAL A 42 -9.20 -1.69 -1.72
N ILE A 43 -8.84 -1.53 -0.43
CA ILE A 43 -9.45 -0.52 0.45
C ILE A 43 -9.23 0.88 -0.13
N LYS A 44 -8.01 1.16 -0.61
CA LYS A 44 -7.68 2.46 -1.19
C LYS A 44 -8.52 2.76 -2.44
N ILE A 45 -8.66 1.79 -3.34
CA ILE A 45 -9.53 1.94 -4.52
C ILE A 45 -10.98 2.19 -4.08
N ASP A 46 -11.46 1.53 -3.03
CA ASP A 46 -12.81 1.75 -2.51
C ASP A 46 -13.00 3.16 -1.96
N GLU A 47 -12.06 3.65 -1.16
CA GLU A 47 -12.08 5.03 -0.67
C GLU A 47 -12.09 6.06 -1.81
N ILE A 48 -11.31 5.80 -2.88
CA ILE A 48 -11.26 6.65 -4.08
C ILE A 48 -12.59 6.60 -4.85
N LEU A 49 -13.21 5.43 -5.00
CA LEU A 49 -14.46 5.27 -5.73
C LEU A 49 -15.67 5.84 -4.98
N GLU A 50 -15.66 5.79 -3.65
CA GLU A 50 -16.68 6.38 -2.78
C GLU A 50 -16.65 7.92 -2.78
N ASP A 51 -15.56 8.52 -3.25
CA ASP A 51 -15.42 9.97 -3.31
C ASP A 51 -16.46 10.63 -4.24
N LYS A 52 -17.09 11.69 -3.74
CA LYS A 52 -18.18 12.42 -4.42
C LYS A 52 -17.77 13.82 -4.90
N THR A 53 -16.47 14.14 -4.90
CA THR A 53 -15.99 15.48 -5.30
C THR A 53 -16.12 15.74 -6.80
N GLY A 54 -16.34 14.69 -7.61
CA GLY A 54 -16.33 14.79 -9.07
C GLY A 54 -14.93 14.93 -9.67
N ALA A 55 -13.87 14.68 -8.90
CA ALA A 55 -12.48 14.82 -9.35
C ALA A 55 -12.06 13.80 -10.43
N LEU A 56 -12.75 12.65 -10.50
CA LEU A 56 -12.44 11.57 -11.43
C LEU A 56 -13.44 11.51 -12.59
N SER A 57 -12.90 11.32 -13.79
CA SER A 57 -13.68 11.00 -14.98
C SER A 57 -14.30 9.60 -14.92
N GLU A 58 -15.30 9.35 -15.76
CA GLU A 58 -15.93 8.02 -15.88
C GLU A 58 -14.90 6.95 -16.29
N GLN A 59 -14.02 7.26 -17.23
CA GLN A 59 -12.97 6.34 -17.67
C GLN A 59 -11.99 5.98 -16.54
N GLU A 60 -11.63 6.94 -15.69
CA GLU A 60 -10.76 6.68 -14.53
C GLU A 60 -11.47 5.79 -13.50
N ARG A 61 -12.76 6.01 -13.26
CA ARG A 61 -13.57 5.17 -12.37
C ARG A 61 -13.68 3.74 -12.90
N GLU A 62 -13.95 3.56 -14.19
CA GLU A 62 -13.98 2.23 -14.82
C GLU A 62 -12.62 1.52 -14.72
N SER A 63 -11.53 2.25 -14.94
CA SER A 63 -10.18 1.72 -14.82
C SER A 63 -9.89 1.24 -13.39
N LEU A 64 -10.25 2.04 -12.38
CA LEU A 64 -10.12 1.67 -10.96
C LEU A 64 -10.95 0.42 -10.60
N ILE A 65 -12.17 0.30 -11.12
CA ILE A 65 -12.99 -0.91 -10.95
C ILE A 65 -12.29 -2.13 -11.56
N GLY A 66 -11.71 -1.98 -12.75
CA GLY A 66 -10.91 -3.02 -13.39
C GLY A 66 -9.71 -3.45 -12.53
N LEU A 67 -8.98 -2.50 -11.94
CA LEU A 67 -7.86 -2.80 -11.03
C LEU A 67 -8.33 -3.48 -9.74
N LYS A 68 -9.48 -3.07 -9.19
CA LYS A 68 -10.09 -3.73 -8.03
C LYS A 68 -10.42 -5.18 -8.34
N ASP A 69 -10.97 -5.47 -9.53
CA ASP A 69 -11.30 -6.83 -9.92
C ASP A 69 -10.06 -7.68 -10.23
N LYS A 70 -8.99 -7.10 -10.79
CA LYS A 70 -7.67 -7.76 -10.87
C LYS A 70 -7.20 -8.21 -9.48
N LEU A 71 -7.23 -7.32 -8.50
CA LEU A 71 -6.83 -7.61 -7.12
C LEU A 71 -7.69 -8.70 -6.46
N LYS A 72 -9.02 -8.67 -6.66
CA LYS A 72 -9.93 -9.73 -6.17
C LYS A 72 -9.63 -11.10 -6.78
N ASN A 73 -9.16 -11.11 -8.02
CA ASN A 73 -8.74 -12.33 -8.72
C ASN A 73 -7.29 -12.74 -8.39
N TYR A 74 -6.72 -12.19 -7.30
CA TYR A 74 -5.34 -12.45 -6.85
C TYR A 74 -4.28 -12.12 -7.90
N GLN A 75 -4.59 -11.20 -8.83
CA GLN A 75 -3.62 -10.70 -9.78
C GLN A 75 -2.79 -9.58 -9.16
N VAL A 76 -1.52 -9.58 -9.53
CA VAL A 76 -0.54 -8.61 -9.07
C VAL A 76 -0.69 -7.32 -9.88
N LEU A 77 -0.77 -6.17 -9.20
CA LEU A 77 -0.73 -4.87 -9.86
C LEU A 77 0.67 -4.56 -10.39
N THR A 78 0.73 -4.01 -11.59
CA THR A 78 1.98 -3.46 -12.14
C THR A 78 2.34 -2.14 -11.44
N GLN A 79 3.57 -1.68 -11.62
CA GLN A 79 3.97 -0.37 -11.11
C GLN A 79 3.14 0.77 -11.73
N GLU A 80 2.79 0.64 -13.01
CA GLU A 80 1.89 1.58 -13.72
C GLU A 80 0.49 1.60 -13.09
N ASP A 81 -0.08 0.44 -12.75
CA ASP A 81 -1.38 0.35 -12.07
C ASP A 81 -1.34 1.06 -10.71
N VAL A 82 -0.26 0.87 -9.93
CA VAL A 82 -0.09 1.51 -8.61
C VAL A 82 0.09 3.03 -8.74
N ASP A 83 0.87 3.48 -9.73
CA ASP A 83 1.07 4.90 -9.96
C ASP A 83 -0.22 5.57 -10.41
N PHE A 84 -1.04 4.91 -11.23
CA PHE A 84 -2.37 5.37 -11.59
C PHE A 84 -3.30 5.53 -10.38
N ILE A 85 -3.37 4.53 -9.49
CA ILE A 85 -4.16 4.63 -8.23
C ILE A 85 -3.71 5.83 -7.40
N ARG A 86 -2.38 6.06 -7.31
CA ARG A 86 -1.82 7.21 -6.59
C ARG A 86 -2.19 8.54 -7.25
N GLU A 87 -2.16 8.63 -8.57
CA GLU A 87 -2.56 9.84 -9.29
C GLU A 87 -4.04 10.18 -9.08
N CYS A 88 -4.93 9.18 -9.13
CA CYS A 88 -6.35 9.39 -8.83
C CYS A 88 -6.58 9.91 -7.41
N ASP A 89 -5.88 9.32 -6.43
CA ASP A 89 -5.92 9.76 -5.03
C ASP A 89 -5.45 11.22 -4.88
N LEU A 90 -4.31 11.57 -5.50
CA LEU A 90 -3.80 12.94 -5.48
C LEU A 90 -4.74 13.95 -6.14
N LYS A 91 -5.43 13.59 -7.23
CA LYS A 91 -6.45 14.44 -7.86
C LYS A 91 -7.58 14.76 -6.89
N ILE A 92 -8.10 13.75 -6.19
CA ILE A 92 -9.15 13.95 -5.17
C ILE A 92 -8.65 14.85 -4.04
N ILE A 93 -7.47 14.56 -3.49
CA ILE A 93 -6.88 15.36 -2.41
C ILE A 93 -6.73 16.82 -2.84
N ARG A 94 -6.26 17.07 -4.06
CA ARG A 94 -6.12 18.42 -4.62
C ARG A 94 -7.45 19.15 -4.71
N VAL A 95 -8.51 18.50 -5.15
CA VAL A 95 -9.86 19.09 -5.22
C VAL A 95 -10.39 19.41 -3.81
N LYS A 96 -10.16 18.54 -2.84
CA LYS A 96 -10.61 18.75 -1.45
C LYS A 96 -9.89 19.89 -0.73
N LEU A 97 -8.57 19.98 -0.90
CA LEU A 97 -7.74 20.96 -0.22
C LEU A 97 -7.64 22.31 -0.96
N GLY A 98 -7.77 22.29 -2.29
CA GLY A 98 -7.38 23.40 -3.16
C GLY A 98 -5.87 23.49 -3.34
N ASP A 99 -5.43 24.24 -4.36
CA ASP A 99 -4.03 24.26 -4.81
C ASP A 99 -3.03 24.63 -3.72
N THR A 100 -3.31 25.68 -2.94
CA THR A 100 -2.39 26.18 -1.91
C THR A 100 -2.14 25.16 -0.80
N LYS A 101 -3.22 24.57 -0.25
CA LYS A 101 -3.13 23.59 0.83
C LYS A 101 -2.60 22.25 0.30
N PHE A 102 -2.88 21.91 -0.96
CA PHE A 102 -2.32 20.73 -1.61
C PHE A 102 -0.80 20.81 -1.75
N GLU A 103 -0.25 21.96 -2.11
CA GLU A 103 1.20 22.16 -2.21
C GLU A 103 1.87 22.03 -0.83
N GLU A 104 1.25 22.61 0.20
CA GLU A 104 1.68 22.46 1.59
C GLU A 104 1.66 20.99 2.04
N TYR A 105 0.53 20.30 1.79
CA TYR A 105 0.39 18.87 2.07
C TYR A 105 1.46 18.04 1.36
N SER A 106 1.74 18.35 0.09
CA SER A 106 2.74 17.64 -0.72
C SER A 106 4.15 17.80 -0.13
N LYS A 107 4.50 19.00 0.35
CA LYS A 107 5.79 19.25 1.04
C LYS A 107 5.89 18.44 2.32
N LEU A 108 4.84 18.43 3.14
CA LEU A 108 4.81 17.67 4.39
C LEU A 108 4.89 16.16 4.13
N ILE A 109 4.13 15.60 3.18
CA ILE A 109 4.21 14.17 2.86
C ILE A 109 5.58 13.78 2.30
N THR A 110 6.21 14.65 1.49
CA THR A 110 7.57 14.43 1.00
C THR A 110 8.57 14.35 2.16
N LYS A 111 8.48 15.29 3.11
CA LYS A 111 9.28 15.30 4.34
C LYS A 111 9.09 14.02 5.17
N ARG A 112 7.84 13.52 5.25
CA ARG A 112 7.52 12.25 5.92
C ARG A 112 8.18 11.07 5.20
N ALA A 113 8.21 11.08 3.87
CA ALA A 113 8.82 10.03 3.06
C ALA A 113 10.36 10.01 3.18
N THR A 114 11.00 11.18 3.30
CA THR A 114 12.46 11.31 3.52
C THR A 114 12.88 11.01 4.96
N LYS A 115 11.93 10.69 5.85
CA LYS A 115 12.14 10.44 7.29
C LYS A 115 12.79 11.64 8.02
N GLU A 116 12.59 12.84 7.50
CA GLU A 116 13.02 14.06 8.16
C GLU A 116 12.13 14.34 9.39
N ASP A 117 12.73 14.92 10.43
CA ASP A 117 12.01 15.21 11.67
C ASP A 117 11.01 16.35 11.51
N PHE A 118 9.78 16.10 11.96
CA PHE A 118 8.73 17.10 12.02
C PHE A 118 8.81 17.87 13.32
N ASN A 119 8.74 19.20 13.21
CA ASN A 119 8.45 20.07 14.35
C ASN A 119 6.98 19.94 14.79
N GLN A 120 6.63 20.49 15.96
CA GLN A 120 5.28 20.35 16.51
C GLN A 120 4.20 20.98 15.62
N ASP A 121 4.47 22.15 15.04
CA ASP A 121 3.52 22.87 14.19
C ASP A 121 3.25 22.11 12.90
N GLU A 122 4.28 21.52 12.27
CA GLU A 122 4.16 20.69 11.08
C GLU A 122 3.31 19.43 11.35
N ARG A 123 3.44 18.82 12.52
CA ARG A 123 2.60 17.67 12.91
C ARG A 123 1.13 18.07 13.06
N ILE A 124 0.87 19.18 13.76
CA ILE A 124 -0.48 19.72 13.93
C ILE A 124 -1.07 20.07 12.57
N ARG A 125 -0.29 20.71 11.72
CA ARG A 125 -0.71 21.15 10.40
C ARG A 125 -1.04 19.97 9.48
N LEU A 126 -0.18 18.95 9.45
CA LEU A 126 -0.44 17.74 8.68
C LEU A 126 -1.70 17.02 9.16
N PHE A 127 -1.91 16.95 10.47
CA PHE A 127 -3.14 16.39 11.04
C PHE A 127 -4.40 17.17 10.62
N GLN A 128 -4.34 18.51 10.63
CA GLN A 128 -5.45 19.36 10.16
C GLN A 128 -5.77 19.10 8.68
N LEU A 129 -4.75 19.02 7.83
CA LEU A 129 -4.92 18.74 6.40
C LEU A 129 -5.50 17.34 6.17
N GLU A 130 -5.01 16.31 6.88
CA GLU A 130 -5.56 14.95 6.81
C GLU A 130 -7.02 14.87 7.29
N LYS A 131 -7.38 15.67 8.31
CA LYS A 131 -8.75 15.80 8.80
C LYS A 131 -9.68 16.43 7.75
N GLU A 132 -9.23 17.50 7.09
CA GLU A 132 -9.95 18.14 5.98
C GLU A 132 -10.15 17.19 4.80
N ILE A 133 -9.12 16.43 4.39
CA ILE A 133 -9.22 15.42 3.32
C ILE A 133 -10.29 14.37 3.62
N LYS A 134 -10.37 13.93 4.89
CA LYS A 134 -11.33 12.92 5.34
C LYS A 134 -12.73 13.49 5.59
N GLY A 135 -12.92 14.81 5.52
CA GLY A 135 -14.19 15.46 5.83
C GLY A 135 -14.65 15.25 7.28
N ILE A 136 -13.72 14.98 8.19
CA ILE A 136 -14.02 14.80 9.61
C ILE A 136 -14.03 16.21 10.22
N ASN A 137 -15.16 16.67 10.74
CA ASN A 137 -15.27 17.96 11.45
C ASN A 137 -15.04 17.81 12.95
#